data_AF-A0A3M4UJP9-F1
#
_entry.id   AF-A0A3M4UJP9-F1
#
_cell.length_a   1.000
_cell.length_b   1.000
_cell.length_c   1.000
_cell.angle_alpha   90.00
_cell.angle_beta   90.00
_cell.angle_gamma   90.00
#
_symmetry.space_group_name_H-M   'P 1'
#
loop_
_entity.id
_entity.type
_entity.pdbx_description
1 polymer ?
#
loop_
_entity_poly.entity_id
_entity_poly.type
_entity_poly.pdbx_seq_one_letter_code
_entity_poly.pdbx_strand_id
1 'polypeptide(L)' 'MARFEQVGFLGFDVFGTVVDWRGGVARAAAPFLLRHGVNVDPLDFADQ' A
#
# COMPACT_ATOMS: atom_id res chain seq x y z
N MET A 1 15.91 11.54 25.03
CA MET A 1 14.58 12.17 24.81
C MET A 1 14.51 12.61 23.36
N ALA A 2 13.39 12.35 22.68
CA ALA A 2 13.22 12.77 21.30
C ALA A 2 13.03 14.30 21.22
N ARG A 3 13.75 14.96 20.30
CA ARG A 3 13.77 16.43 20.11
C ARG A 3 12.51 16.92 19.39
N PHE A 4 11.35 16.82 20.02
CA PHE A 4 10.07 17.32 19.48
C PHE A 4 9.53 18.54 20.24
N GLU A 5 10.32 19.12 21.15
CA GLU A 5 9.88 20.12 22.14
C GLU A 5 9.22 21.37 21.54
N GLN A 6 9.48 21.69 20.27
CA GLN A 6 8.92 22.86 19.57
C GLN A 6 8.13 22.49 18.31
N VAL A 7 7.88 21.20 18.06
CA VAL A 7 7.17 20.76 16.85
C VAL A 7 5.65 20.86 17.08
N GLY A 8 4.99 21.77 16.37
CA GLY A 8 3.55 21.97 16.46
C GLY A 8 2.70 21.05 15.57
N PHE A 9 3.30 20.36 14.60
CA PHE A 9 2.59 19.48 13.68
C PHE A 9 3.51 18.43 13.06
N LEU A 10 3.00 17.21 12.89
CA LEU A 10 3.65 16.13 12.14
C LEU A 10 2.67 15.59 11.10
N GLY A 11 2.98 15.87 9.84
CA GLY A 11 2.28 15.31 8.70
C GLY A 11 3.03 14.09 8.19
N PHE A 12 2.26 13.08 7.76
CA PHE A 12 2.81 11.88 7.16
C PHE A 12 2.26 11.74 5.75
N ASP A 13 3.15 11.42 4.82
CA ASP A 13 2.73 10.81 3.57
C ASP A 13 1.94 9.52 3.86
N VAL A 14 1.05 9.12 2.96
CA VAL A 14 0.08 8.04 3.26
C VAL A 14 0.57 6.71 2.69
N PHE A 15 0.86 6.65 1.40
CA PHE A 15 1.13 5.39 0.72
C PHE A 15 2.58 4.93 0.97
N GLY A 16 2.73 3.78 1.65
CA GLY A 16 4.03 3.20 1.99
C GLY A 16 4.62 3.77 3.27
N THR A 17 4.20 4.98 3.67
CA THR A 17 4.56 5.57 4.97
C THR A 17 3.58 5.17 6.07
N VAL A 18 2.27 5.30 5.84
CA VAL A 18 1.23 4.95 6.84
C VAL A 18 0.53 3.64 6.49
N VAL A 19 0.30 3.37 5.20
CA VAL A 19 -0.44 2.18 4.77
C VAL A 19 0.38 1.32 3.80
N ASP A 20 0.26 0.01 3.98
CA ASP A 20 0.70 -0.97 2.98
C ASP A 20 -0.31 -0.98 1.82
N TRP A 21 -0.08 -0.07 0.87
CA TRP A 21 -0.90 0.04 -0.32
C TRP A 21 -0.68 -1.15 -1.25
N ARG A 22 0.56 -1.64 -1.36
CA ARG A 22 0.94 -2.73 -2.27
C ARG A 22 0.21 -4.01 -1.92
N GLY A 23 0.25 -4.42 -0.64
CA GLY A 23 -0.49 -5.59 -0.16
C GLY A 23 -2.01 -5.39 -0.24
N GLY A 24 -2.50 -4.16 -0.01
CA GLY A 24 -3.90 -3.80 -0.18
C GLY A 24 -4.40 -3.99 -1.62
N VAL A 25 -3.68 -3.47 -2.60
CA VAL A 25 -3.98 -3.60 -4.03
C VAL A 25 -3.93 -5.06 -4.46
N ALA A 26 -2.87 -5.79 -4.12
CA ALA A 26 -2.74 -7.21 -4.47
C ALA A 26 -3.92 -8.04 -3.95
N ARG A 27 -4.31 -7.85 -2.69
CA ARG A 27 -5.46 -8.54 -2.09
C ARG A 27 -6.78 -8.21 -2.80
N ALA A 28 -6.99 -6.94 -3.18
CA ALA A 28 -8.19 -6.51 -3.88
C ALA A 28 -8.23 -7.00 -5.34
N ALA A 29 -7.08 -7.07 -6.00
CA ALA A 29 -6.95 -7.49 -7.39
C ALA A 29 -7.11 -9.01 -7.56
N ALA A 30 -6.63 -9.82 -6.61
CA ALA A 30 -6.69 -11.29 -6.69
C ALA A 30 -8.07 -11.87 -7.12
N PRO A 31 -9.21 -11.53 -6.50
CA PRO A 31 -10.51 -12.05 -6.95
C PRO A 31 -10.93 -11.52 -8.32
N PHE A 32 -10.50 -10.32 -8.71
CA PHE A 32 -10.76 -9.80 -10.05
C PHE A 32 -9.99 -10.58 -11.11
N LEU A 33 -8.68 -10.74 -10.91
CA LEU A 33 -7.79 -11.48 -11.82
C LEU A 33 -8.28 -12.93 -12.00
N LEU A 34 -8.66 -13.59 -10.90
CA LEU A 34 -9.22 -14.94 -10.94
C LEU A 34 -10.51 -15.01 -11.77
N ARG A 35 -11.46 -14.10 -11.55
CA ARG A 35 -12.75 -14.09 -12.27
C ARG A 35 -12.59 -13.89 -13.77
N HIS A 36 -11.56 -13.18 -14.20
CA HIS A 36 -11.30 -12.88 -15.60
C HIS A 36 -10.26 -13.82 -16.25
N GLY A 37 -9.78 -14.83 -15.54
CA GLY A 37 -8.80 -15.79 -16.06
C GLY A 37 -7.44 -15.18 -16.39
N VAL A 38 -7.09 -14.05 -15.76
CA VAL A 38 -5.80 -13.38 -15.95
C VAL A 38 -4.77 -14.06 -15.05
N ASN A 39 -3.84 -14.80 -15.67
CA ASN A 39 -2.78 -15.51 -14.97
C ASN A 39 -1.58 -14.59 -14.69
N VAL A 40 -1.75 -13.68 -13.74
CA VAL A 40 -0.69 -12.81 -13.20
C VAL A 40 -0.68 -12.93 -11.68
N ASP A 41 0.50 -12.89 -11.08
CA ASP A 41 0.59 -12.83 -9.62
C ASP A 41 0.03 -11.49 -9.12
N PRO A 42 -0.85 -11.47 -8.10
CA PRO A 42 -1.45 -10.22 -7.63
C PRO A 42 -0.45 -9.23 -7.02
N LEU A 43 0.68 -9.68 -6.48
CA LEU A 43 1.73 -8.79 -5.99
C LEU A 43 2.54 -8.22 -7.16
N ASP A 44 2.83 -9.03 -8.19
CA ASP A 44 3.44 -8.52 -9.42
C ASP A 44 2.52 -7.49 -10.12
N PHE A 45 1.20 -7.72 -10.10
CA PHE A 45 0.20 -6.74 -10.58
C PHE A 45 0.23 -5.43 -9.80
N ALA A 46 0.51 -5.46 -8.49
CA ALA A 46 0.56 -4.27 -7.66
C ALA A 46 1.84 -3.43 -7.86
N ASP A 47 2.84 -3.95 -8.59
CA ASP A 47 4.11 -3.29 -8.87
C ASP A 47 4.19 -2.65 -10.27
N GLN A 48 3.15 -2.82 -11.10
CA GLN A 48 3.02 -2.24 -12.45
C GLN A 48 2.22 -0.93 -12.43
#